data_AF-A0A4W5MJX0-F1
#
_entry.id   AF-A0A4W5MJX0-F1
#
_cell.length_a   1.000
_cell.length_b   1.000
_cell.length_c   1.000
_cell.angle_alpha   90.00
_cell.angle_beta   90.00
_cell.angle_gamma   90.00
#
_symmetry.space_group_name_H-M   'P 1'
#
loop_
_entity.id
_entity.type
_entity.pdbx_description
1 polymer ?
#
loop_
_entity_poly.entity_id
_entity_poly.type
_entity_poly.pdbx_seq_one_letter_code
_entity_poly.pdbx_strand_id
1 'polypeptide(L)'
;MDTYVAIHGKNISHNPLSSTQAMSIDKLFPALLECFGIILCGYIAGRTDIITSCQAKGLGNFVSKFALPALLFKNMVLLDFNNVIWSFLWSILIAKVSVFVLVCVLTLAVASPESRYSKAGLYSIFATQSNDFALGYPIVDALYRNTYPEYLQYIYLVAPVSLMFLNPIGFAFCEVQKWKDHPERQQGKLQIIRVVLLQVISSCFLL
;
A
#
# COMPACT_ATOMS: atom_id res chain seq x y z
N MET A 1 37.62 -26.18 59.09
CA MET A 1 38.45 -27.06 58.24
C MET A 1 37.46 -27.77 57.33
N ASP A 2 37.25 -27.40 56.08
CA ASP A 2 38.08 -26.61 55.17
C ASP A 2 37.24 -25.79 54.20
N THR A 3 37.76 -24.59 53.98
CA THR A 3 37.43 -23.61 52.96
C THR A 3 37.84 -24.15 51.60
N TYR A 4 36.93 -24.19 50.61
CA TYR A 4 37.31 -24.01 49.20
C TYR A 4 36.24 -23.20 48.46
N VAL A 5 36.58 -21.92 48.30
CA VAL A 5 36.02 -21.03 47.29
C VAL A 5 36.53 -21.54 45.93
N ALA A 6 35.61 -21.92 45.04
CA ALA A 6 35.87 -22.08 43.61
C ALA A 6 34.89 -21.19 42.84
N ILE A 7 35.38 -20.02 42.47
CA ILE A 7 34.80 -19.13 41.46
C ILE A 7 34.84 -19.89 40.13
N HIS A 8 33.69 -20.30 39.59
CA HIS A 8 33.63 -20.69 38.17
C HIS A 8 32.22 -20.66 37.60
N GLY A 9 32.05 -19.84 36.55
CA GLY A 9 31.01 -20.06 35.54
C GLY A 9 29.69 -19.32 35.73
N LYS A 10 29.73 -17.98 35.74
CA LYS A 10 28.59 -17.20 35.24
C LYS A 10 28.46 -17.54 33.75
N ASN A 11 27.70 -18.57 33.42
CA ASN A 11 27.35 -18.90 32.04
C ASN A 11 26.30 -17.87 31.60
N ILE A 12 26.76 -16.62 31.36
CA ILE A 12 26.05 -15.72 30.48
C ILE A 12 26.22 -16.33 29.10
N SER A 13 25.33 -17.28 28.78
CA SER A 13 25.03 -17.60 27.41
C SER A 13 24.39 -16.34 26.84
N HIS A 14 25.24 -15.41 26.40
CA HIS A 14 24.90 -14.49 25.33
C HIS A 14 24.58 -15.38 24.13
N ASN A 15 23.36 -15.91 24.10
CA ASN A 15 22.75 -16.25 22.84
C ASN A 15 22.54 -14.90 22.17
N PRO A 16 23.25 -14.55 21.08
CA PRO A 16 22.72 -13.52 20.22
C PRO A 16 21.41 -14.11 19.74
N LEU A 17 20.29 -13.66 20.31
CA LEU A 17 18.97 -14.05 19.86
C LEU A 17 18.72 -13.36 18.53
N SER A 18 19.50 -13.74 17.52
CA SER A 18 19.33 -13.49 16.10
C SER A 18 18.20 -14.40 15.57
N SER A 19 17.08 -14.47 16.29
CA SER A 19 15.93 -15.30 15.93
C SER A 19 14.68 -14.47 15.59
N THR A 20 14.82 -13.15 15.40
CA THR A 20 13.66 -12.27 15.15
C THR A 20 13.46 -11.92 13.67
N GLN A 21 14.32 -12.35 12.73
CA GLN A 21 14.12 -12.07 11.29
C GLN A 21 14.12 -13.30 10.37
N ALA A 22 14.64 -14.46 10.81
CA ALA A 22 14.70 -15.66 9.97
C ALA A 22 13.32 -16.28 9.70
N MET A 23 12.42 -16.33 10.70
CA MET A 23 11.11 -16.99 10.57
C MET A 23 10.16 -16.30 9.57
N SER A 24 10.39 -15.03 9.26
CA SER A 24 9.58 -14.27 8.32
C SER A 24 10.05 -14.41 6.87
N ILE A 25 11.36 -14.42 6.61
CA ILE A 25 11.90 -14.53 5.24
C ILE A 25 11.53 -15.87 4.59
N ASP A 26 11.57 -16.95 5.37
CA ASP A 26 11.25 -18.31 4.89
C ASP A 26 9.77 -18.47 4.48
N LYS A 27 8.89 -17.60 4.97
CA LYS A 27 7.45 -17.56 4.62
C LYS A 27 7.15 -16.47 3.59
N LEU A 28 7.87 -15.35 3.67
CA LEU A 28 7.75 -14.20 2.78
C LEU A 28 8.19 -14.55 1.36
N PHE A 29 9.34 -15.21 1.21
CA PHE A 29 9.91 -15.51 -0.09
C PHE A 29 9.01 -16.43 -0.93
N PRO A 30 8.46 -17.55 -0.40
CA PRO A 30 7.46 -18.34 -1.11
C PRO A 30 6.21 -17.56 -1.48
N ALA A 31 5.69 -16.72 -0.58
CA ALA A 31 4.47 -15.96 -0.82
C ALA A 31 4.65 -14.88 -1.90
N LEU A 32 5.82 -14.22 -1.93
CA LEU A 32 6.20 -13.30 -3.00
C LEU A 32 6.39 -14.03 -4.32
N LEU A 33 7.08 -15.18 -4.31
CA LEU A 33 7.31 -15.99 -5.50
C LEU A 33 6.00 -16.54 -6.09
N GLU A 34 5.04 -16.90 -5.25
CA GLU A 34 3.68 -17.27 -5.68
C GLU A 34 2.97 -16.09 -6.34
N CYS A 35 3.01 -14.90 -5.73
CA CYS A 35 2.36 -13.72 -6.29
C CYS A 35 2.99 -13.30 -7.64
N PHE A 36 4.32 -13.20 -7.72
CA PHE A 36 5.02 -12.93 -8.97
C PHE A 36 4.86 -14.06 -10.00
N GLY A 37 4.79 -15.31 -9.55
CA GLY A 37 4.56 -16.48 -10.40
C GLY A 37 3.19 -16.45 -11.07
N ILE A 38 2.14 -16.10 -10.34
CA ILE A 38 0.78 -15.94 -10.89
C ILE A 38 0.75 -14.77 -11.89
N ILE A 39 1.38 -13.64 -11.56
CA ILE A 39 1.47 -12.47 -12.46
C ILE A 39 2.21 -12.86 -13.76
N LEU A 40 3.34 -13.57 -13.65
CA LEU A 40 4.12 -14.02 -14.80
C LEU A 40 3.34 -15.02 -15.65
N CYS A 41 2.64 -15.95 -15.03
CA CYS A 41 1.75 -16.89 -15.71
C CYS A 41 0.65 -16.14 -16.50
N GLY A 42 0.01 -15.15 -15.88
CA GLY A 42 -0.97 -14.29 -16.56
C GLY A 42 -0.38 -13.51 -17.74
N TYR A 43 0.85 -13.01 -17.62
CA TYR A 43 1.56 -12.35 -18.71
C TYR A 43 1.87 -13.30 -19.87
N ILE A 44 2.38 -14.50 -19.58
CA ILE A 44 2.66 -15.54 -20.59
C ILE A 44 1.35 -15.96 -21.29
N ALA A 45 0.29 -16.22 -20.54
CA ALA A 45 -1.02 -16.59 -21.08
C ALA A 45 -1.64 -15.52 -21.99
N GLY A 46 -1.39 -14.24 -21.70
CA GLY A 46 -1.77 -13.14 -22.58
C GLY A 46 -0.86 -13.00 -23.81
N ARG A 47 0.42 -13.36 -23.70
CA ARG A 47 1.39 -13.33 -24.82
C ARG A 47 1.27 -14.52 -25.78
N THR A 48 0.79 -15.66 -25.30
CA THR A 48 0.54 -16.86 -26.11
C THR A 48 -0.86 -16.87 -26.73
N ASP A 49 -1.63 -15.77 -26.61
CA ASP A 49 -3.02 -15.63 -27.06
C ASP A 49 -3.98 -16.72 -26.54
N ILE A 50 -3.58 -17.45 -25.49
CA ILE A 50 -4.44 -18.44 -24.81
C ILE A 50 -5.65 -17.71 -24.18
N ILE A 51 -5.41 -16.52 -23.63
CA ILE A 51 -6.44 -15.61 -23.17
C ILE A 51 -6.50 -14.42 -24.11
N THR A 52 -7.57 -14.33 -24.88
CA THR A 52 -7.80 -13.20 -25.79
C THR A 52 -7.94 -11.90 -25.00
N SER A 53 -7.55 -10.78 -25.61
CA SER A 53 -7.70 -9.43 -25.02
C SER A 53 -9.13 -9.12 -24.57
N CYS A 54 -10.13 -9.68 -25.26
CA CYS A 54 -11.54 -9.58 -24.90
C CYS A 54 -11.85 -10.31 -23.57
N GLN A 55 -11.34 -11.53 -23.40
CA GLN A 55 -11.51 -12.31 -22.16
C GLN A 55 -10.75 -11.67 -20.98
N ALA A 56 -9.53 -11.19 -21.20
CA ALA A 56 -8.76 -10.47 -20.18
C ALA A 56 -9.49 -9.20 -19.72
N LYS A 57 -10.11 -8.46 -20.65
CA LYS A 57 -10.93 -7.28 -20.33
C LYS A 57 -12.20 -7.66 -19.57
N GLY A 58 -12.86 -8.76 -19.94
CA GLY A 58 -14.00 -9.31 -19.22
C GLY A 58 -13.66 -9.69 -17.78
N LEU A 59 -12.55 -10.40 -17.60
CA LEU A 59 -12.04 -10.79 -16.28
C LEU A 59 -11.67 -9.57 -15.44
N GLY A 60 -10.96 -8.60 -16.00
CA GLY A 60 -10.62 -7.35 -15.31
C GLY A 60 -11.86 -6.57 -14.88
N ASN A 61 -12.90 -6.49 -15.73
CA ASN A 61 -14.17 -5.86 -15.36
C ASN A 61 -14.89 -6.62 -14.24
N PHE A 62 -14.88 -7.95 -14.26
CA PHE A 62 -15.46 -8.76 -13.20
C PHE A 62 -14.71 -8.55 -11.87
N VAL A 63 -13.38 -8.62 -11.90
CA VAL A 63 -12.56 -8.43 -10.70
C VAL A 63 -12.77 -7.05 -10.11
N SER A 64 -12.73 -6.00 -10.94
CA SER A 64 -12.87 -4.62 -10.45
C SER A 64 -14.29 -4.24 -10.04
N LYS A 65 -15.34 -4.77 -10.69
CA LYS A 65 -16.73 -4.37 -10.40
C LYS A 65 -17.49 -5.28 -9.44
N PHE A 66 -17.08 -6.54 -9.32
CA PHE A 66 -17.76 -7.53 -8.49
C PHE A 66 -16.85 -8.10 -7.41
N ALA A 67 -15.71 -8.69 -7.80
CA ALA A 67 -14.90 -9.44 -6.85
C ALA A 67 -14.24 -8.56 -5.80
N LEU A 68 -13.61 -7.45 -6.22
CA LEU A 68 -12.95 -6.51 -5.31
C LEU A 68 -13.96 -5.87 -4.35
N PRO A 69 -15.09 -5.32 -4.81
CA PRO A 69 -16.08 -4.78 -3.88
C PRO A 69 -16.61 -5.80 -2.89
N ALA A 70 -17.00 -6.99 -3.37
CA ALA A 70 -17.48 -8.05 -2.50
C ALA A 70 -16.42 -8.48 -1.45
N LEU A 71 -15.14 -8.54 -1.85
CA LEU A 71 -14.04 -8.84 -0.95
C LEU A 71 -13.89 -7.76 0.12
N LEU A 72 -13.99 -6.49 -0.25
CA LEU A 72 -13.82 -5.37 0.67
C LEU A 72 -14.98 -5.29 1.66
N PHE A 73 -16.22 -5.40 1.20
CA PHE A 73 -17.40 -5.47 2.08
C PHE A 73 -17.33 -6.66 3.03
N LYS A 74 -16.94 -7.85 2.54
CA LYS A 74 -16.78 -9.04 3.39
C LYS A 74 -15.75 -8.80 4.49
N ASN A 75 -14.59 -8.24 4.16
CA ASN A 75 -13.54 -7.96 5.14
C ASN A 75 -13.93 -6.84 6.11
N MET A 76 -14.77 -5.87 5.70
CA MET A 76 -15.30 -4.83 6.58
C MET A 76 -16.31 -5.36 7.60
N VAL A 77 -17.19 -6.28 7.20
CA VAL A 77 -18.22 -6.86 8.09
C VAL A 77 -17.64 -7.86 9.08
N LEU A 78 -16.56 -8.55 8.70
CA LEU A 78 -15.84 -9.45 9.60
C LEU A 78 -14.94 -8.71 10.60
N LEU A 79 -14.71 -7.41 10.37
CA LEU A 79 -13.89 -6.57 11.23
C LEU A 79 -14.65 -6.26 12.53
N ASP A 80 -14.14 -6.76 13.65
CA ASP A 80 -14.63 -6.33 14.96
C ASP A 80 -14.00 -4.99 15.33
N PHE A 81 -14.75 -3.90 15.08
CA PHE A 81 -14.31 -2.53 15.36
C PHE A 81 -13.99 -2.29 16.85
N ASN A 82 -14.44 -3.17 17.76
CA ASN A 82 -14.26 -3.02 19.19
C ASN A 82 -12.83 -3.37 19.67
N ASN A 83 -12.07 -4.11 18.85
CA ASN A 83 -10.71 -4.57 19.18
C ASN A 83 -9.67 -4.12 18.12
N VAL A 84 -9.90 -2.98 17.48
CA VAL A 84 -9.03 -2.46 16.41
C VAL A 84 -7.70 -1.98 16.99
N ILE A 85 -6.61 -2.56 16.49
CA ILE A 85 -5.25 -2.15 16.84
C ILE A 85 -4.87 -0.95 15.96
N TRP A 86 -5.32 0.23 16.38
CA TRP A 86 -5.11 1.50 15.69
C TRP A 86 -3.63 1.82 15.42
N SER A 87 -2.71 1.32 16.26
CA SER A 87 -1.27 1.51 16.06
C SER A 87 -0.76 0.94 14.74
N PHE A 88 -1.30 -0.18 14.27
CA PHE A 88 -0.90 -0.79 12.99
C PHE A 88 -1.37 0.07 11.80
N LEU A 89 -2.62 0.52 11.84
CA LEU A 89 -3.19 1.41 10.82
C LEU A 89 -2.41 2.72 10.73
N TRP A 90 -2.16 3.38 11.86
CA TRP A 90 -1.38 4.61 11.92
C TRP A 90 0.06 4.41 11.45
N SER A 91 0.70 3.29 11.80
CA SER A 91 2.05 2.99 11.34
C SER A 91 2.14 2.92 9.81
N ILE A 92 1.20 2.23 9.16
CA ILE A 92 1.19 2.10 7.70
C ILE A 92 0.83 3.44 7.03
N LEU A 93 -0.12 4.18 7.60
CA LEU A 93 -0.50 5.48 7.09
C LEU A 93 0.69 6.46 7.15
N ILE A 94 1.39 6.52 8.27
CA ILE A 94 2.59 7.36 8.46
C ILE A 94 3.69 6.92 7.49
N ALA A 95 3.92 5.61 7.34
CA ALA A 95 4.87 5.11 6.36
C ALA A 95 4.54 5.60 4.93
N LYS A 96 3.28 5.48 4.49
CA LYS A 96 2.85 5.97 3.19
C LYS A 96 2.98 7.48 3.03
N VAL A 97 2.60 8.26 4.05
CA VAL A 97 2.79 9.72 4.07
C VAL A 97 4.27 10.08 3.99
N SER A 98 5.14 9.35 4.68
CA SER A 98 6.60 9.59 4.62
C SER A 98 7.15 9.35 3.21
N VAL A 99 6.72 8.27 2.53
CA VAL A 99 7.10 7.99 1.14
C VAL A 99 6.54 9.06 0.21
N PHE A 100 5.30 9.49 0.41
CA PHE A 100 4.70 10.59 -0.35
C PHE A 100 5.54 11.86 -0.26
N VAL A 101 5.87 12.29 0.96
CA VAL A 101 6.66 13.51 1.21
C VAL A 101 8.05 13.37 0.61
N LEU A 102 8.70 12.22 0.78
CA LEU A 102 10.03 11.95 0.23
C LEU A 102 10.04 12.07 -1.29
N VAL A 103 9.13 11.37 -1.98
CA VAL A 103 9.03 11.42 -3.45
C VAL A 103 8.66 12.83 -3.92
N CYS A 104 7.80 13.53 -3.18
CA CYS A 104 7.41 14.91 -3.49
C CYS A 104 8.61 15.85 -3.41
N VAL A 105 9.39 15.80 -2.32
CA VAL A 105 10.58 16.63 -2.12
C VAL A 105 11.66 16.32 -3.16
N LEU A 106 11.92 15.03 -3.42
CA LEU A 106 12.87 14.61 -4.45
C LEU A 106 12.44 15.09 -5.84
N THR A 107 11.17 14.97 -6.17
CA THR A 107 10.65 15.45 -7.45
C THR A 107 10.73 16.97 -7.54
N LEU A 108 10.46 17.71 -6.46
CA LEU A 108 10.61 19.17 -6.44
C LEU A 108 12.08 19.61 -6.58
N ALA A 109 13.02 18.85 -5.98
CA ALA A 109 14.45 19.13 -6.06
C ALA A 109 15.03 18.86 -7.46
N VAL A 110 14.57 17.78 -8.13
CA VAL A 110 15.12 17.31 -9.41
C VAL A 110 14.37 17.87 -10.63
N ALA A 111 13.07 18.14 -10.53
CA ALA A 111 12.29 18.56 -11.69
C ALA A 111 12.67 19.94 -12.22
N SER A 112 12.56 20.14 -13.53
CA SER A 112 12.71 21.43 -14.20
C SER A 112 11.63 22.44 -13.76
N PRO A 113 11.89 23.77 -13.77
CA PRO A 113 10.98 24.82 -13.23
C PRO A 113 9.55 24.79 -13.76
N GLU A 114 9.37 24.33 -14.99
CA GLU A 114 8.07 24.20 -15.63
C GLU A 114 7.37 22.92 -15.15
N SER A 115 6.23 23.08 -14.47
CA SER A 115 5.41 21.99 -13.93
C SER A 115 5.95 21.23 -12.71
N ARG A 116 6.85 21.82 -11.91
CA ARG A 116 7.45 21.16 -10.71
C ARG A 116 6.41 20.60 -9.75
N TYR A 117 5.40 21.39 -9.38
CA TYR A 117 4.44 20.99 -8.35
C TYR A 117 3.45 19.93 -8.85
N SER A 118 3.04 19.98 -10.13
CA SER A 118 2.19 18.92 -10.72
C SER A 118 2.92 17.60 -10.85
N LYS A 119 4.19 17.62 -11.30
CA LYS A 119 5.00 16.40 -11.37
C LYS A 119 5.24 15.81 -9.98
N ALA A 120 5.54 16.65 -9.00
CA ALA A 120 5.72 16.21 -7.62
C ALA A 120 4.45 15.57 -7.03
N GLY A 121 3.28 16.20 -7.22
CA GLY A 121 2.01 15.64 -6.78
C GLY A 121 1.69 14.30 -7.45
N LEU A 122 1.80 14.24 -8.78
CA LEU A 122 1.45 13.05 -9.56
C LEU A 122 2.40 11.87 -9.32
N TYR A 123 3.72 12.11 -9.30
CA TYR A 123 4.69 11.05 -9.02
C TYR A 123 4.59 10.53 -7.59
N SER A 124 4.28 11.40 -6.62
CA SER A 124 4.06 10.98 -5.23
C SER A 124 2.77 10.16 -5.08
N ILE A 125 1.70 10.50 -5.80
CA ILE A 125 0.49 9.67 -5.88
C ILE A 125 0.84 8.29 -6.46
N PHE A 126 1.51 8.24 -7.60
CA PHE A 126 1.87 6.95 -8.22
C PHE A 126 2.82 6.12 -7.35
N ALA A 127 3.76 6.75 -6.65
CA ALA A 127 4.67 6.04 -5.75
C ALA A 127 3.99 5.47 -4.50
N THR A 128 2.88 6.08 -4.05
CA THR A 128 2.16 5.64 -2.85
C THR A 128 0.94 4.77 -3.14
N GLN A 129 0.44 4.78 -4.38
CA GLN A 129 -0.52 3.81 -4.93
C GLN A 129 0.17 2.54 -5.43
N SER A 130 1.01 1.95 -4.57
CA SER A 130 1.52 0.60 -4.78
C SER A 130 0.37 -0.42 -4.74
N ASN A 131 0.57 -1.58 -5.37
CA ASN A 131 -0.40 -2.67 -5.34
C ASN A 131 -0.37 -3.39 -3.97
N ASP A 132 -0.94 -2.73 -2.97
CA ASP A 132 -0.94 -3.20 -1.58
C ASP A 132 -1.79 -4.46 -1.40
N PHE A 133 -2.78 -4.70 -2.26
CA PHE A 133 -3.58 -5.92 -2.19
C PHE A 133 -2.83 -7.14 -2.70
N ALA A 134 -2.18 -7.04 -3.86
CA ALA A 134 -1.46 -8.18 -4.41
C ALA A 134 -0.21 -8.51 -3.62
N LEU A 135 0.58 -7.51 -3.21
CA LEU A 135 1.84 -7.74 -2.52
C LEU A 135 1.73 -7.61 -1.01
N GLY A 136 0.94 -6.67 -0.50
CA GLY A 136 0.82 -6.46 0.94
C GLY A 136 0.12 -7.61 1.67
N TYR A 137 -0.89 -8.24 1.06
CA TYR A 137 -1.60 -9.35 1.69
C TYR A 137 -0.68 -10.56 1.97
N PRO A 138 0.09 -11.09 0.99
CA PRO A 138 1.07 -12.14 1.24
C PRO A 138 2.12 -11.78 2.30
N ILE A 139 2.55 -10.51 2.34
CA ILE A 139 3.53 -10.02 3.31
C ILE A 139 2.94 -10.04 4.73
N VAL A 140 1.74 -9.49 4.90
CA VAL A 140 1.06 -9.47 6.22
C VAL A 140 0.67 -10.87 6.66
N ASP A 141 0.24 -11.75 5.75
CA ASP A 141 -0.02 -13.17 6.05
C ASP A 141 1.27 -13.86 6.53
N ALA A 142 2.38 -13.73 5.80
CA ALA A 142 3.65 -14.36 6.19
C ALA A 142 4.18 -13.87 7.56
N LEU A 143 3.92 -12.60 7.90
CA LEU A 143 4.40 -11.99 9.15
C LEU A 143 3.48 -12.23 10.35
N TYR A 144 2.16 -12.17 10.16
CA TYR A 144 1.19 -12.05 11.25
C TYR A 144 0.17 -13.18 11.32
N ARG A 145 0.12 -14.12 10.36
CA ARG A 145 -0.88 -15.21 10.33
C ARG A 145 -0.95 -16.04 11.62
N ASN A 146 0.19 -16.27 12.28
CA ASN A 146 0.24 -17.09 13.50
C ASN A 146 -0.02 -16.29 14.78
N THR A 147 0.03 -14.95 14.72
CA THR A 147 -0.02 -14.08 15.90
C THR A 147 -1.31 -13.27 15.95
N TYR A 148 -1.72 -12.67 14.83
CA TYR A 148 -2.91 -11.80 14.70
C TYR A 148 -3.50 -11.90 13.29
N PRO A 149 -4.33 -12.94 13.00
CA PRO A 149 -4.92 -13.13 11.67
C PRO A 149 -5.89 -12.00 11.29
N GLU A 150 -6.45 -11.27 12.25
CA GLU A 150 -7.26 -10.07 11.98
C GLU A 150 -6.49 -8.96 11.25
N TYR A 151 -5.14 -8.93 11.31
CA TYR A 151 -4.34 -7.89 10.66
C TYR A 151 -4.41 -7.91 9.13
N LEU A 152 -4.70 -9.08 8.55
CA LEU A 152 -4.90 -9.20 7.12
C LEU A 152 -6.13 -8.42 6.67
N GLN A 153 -7.16 -8.33 7.51
CA GLN A 153 -8.38 -7.58 7.20
C GLN A 153 -8.12 -6.07 7.26
N TYR A 154 -7.23 -5.61 8.15
CA TYR A 154 -6.84 -4.21 8.25
C TYR A 154 -6.15 -3.68 6.98
N ILE A 155 -5.46 -4.52 6.21
CA ILE A 155 -4.84 -4.08 4.94
C ILE A 155 -5.89 -3.58 3.93
N TYR A 156 -7.09 -4.17 3.97
CA TYR A 156 -8.23 -3.80 3.14
C TYR A 156 -8.86 -2.47 3.57
N LEU A 157 -8.68 -2.06 4.82
CA LEU A 157 -9.10 -0.77 5.34
C LEU A 157 -8.06 0.34 5.07
N VAL A 158 -6.77 -0.01 5.17
CA VAL A 158 -5.68 0.94 4.93
C VAL A 158 -5.70 1.49 3.50
N ALA A 159 -6.00 0.66 2.50
CA ALA A 159 -6.02 1.07 1.10
C ALA A 159 -6.99 2.23 0.80
N PRO A 160 -8.31 2.12 1.09
CA PRO A 160 -9.24 3.23 0.88
C PRO A 160 -8.92 4.44 1.75
N VAL A 161 -8.53 4.26 3.02
CA VAL A 161 -8.17 5.38 3.92
C VAL A 161 -6.97 6.16 3.39
N SER A 162 -5.94 5.45 2.93
CA SER A 162 -4.74 6.06 2.35
C SER A 162 -5.06 6.82 1.06
N LEU A 163 -5.90 6.24 0.19
CA LEU A 163 -6.36 6.88 -1.05
C LEU A 163 -7.16 8.16 -0.77
N MET A 164 -8.04 8.14 0.24
CA MET A 164 -8.84 9.31 0.63
C MET A 164 -7.99 10.45 1.21
N PHE A 165 -6.88 10.15 1.89
CA PHE A 165 -6.00 11.18 2.44
C PHE A 165 -4.96 11.70 1.45
N LEU A 166 -4.24 10.80 0.76
CA LEU A 166 -3.08 11.16 -0.06
C LEU A 166 -3.46 11.73 -1.43
N ASN A 167 -4.50 11.18 -2.09
CA ASN A 167 -4.86 11.63 -3.43
C ASN A 167 -5.31 13.09 -3.47
N PRO A 168 -6.17 13.59 -2.54
CA PRO A 168 -6.54 15.00 -2.53
C PRO A 168 -5.34 15.94 -2.34
N ILE A 169 -4.38 15.55 -1.51
CA ILE A 169 -3.16 16.34 -1.27
C ILE A 169 -2.33 16.43 -2.56
N GLY A 170 -2.11 15.31 -3.25
CA GLY A 170 -1.38 15.33 -4.51
C GLY A 170 -2.09 16.12 -5.61
N PHE A 171 -3.42 16.06 -5.69
CA PHE A 171 -4.19 16.89 -6.62
C PHE A 171 -4.17 18.38 -6.25
N ALA A 172 -4.12 18.71 -4.95
CA ALA A 172 -3.96 20.10 -4.51
C ALA A 172 -2.61 20.68 -4.99
N PHE A 173 -1.52 19.90 -4.94
CA PHE A 173 -0.22 20.31 -5.51
C PHE A 173 -0.29 20.54 -7.02
N CYS A 174 -1.01 19.70 -7.76
CA CYS A 174 -1.27 19.92 -9.18
C CYS A 174 -2.05 21.21 -9.46
N GLU A 175 -3.00 21.57 -8.58
CA GLU A 175 -3.79 22.79 -8.71
C GLU A 175 -2.94 24.05 -8.42
N VAL A 176 -2.08 24.00 -7.40
CA VAL A 176 -1.14 25.10 -7.08
C VAL A 176 -0.22 25.40 -8.28
N GLN A 177 0.25 24.38 -8.99
CA GLN A 177 0.99 24.58 -10.24
C GLN A 177 0.14 25.28 -11.31
N LYS A 178 -1.11 24.83 -11.51
CA LYS A 178 -2.00 25.41 -12.53
C LYS A 178 -2.33 26.87 -12.26
N TRP A 179 -2.47 27.27 -11.00
CA TRP A 179 -2.60 28.69 -10.63
C TRP A 179 -1.38 29.52 -10.96
N LYS A 180 -0.19 28.94 -10.80
CA LYS A 180 1.07 29.61 -11.13
C LYS A 180 1.24 29.78 -12.65
N ASP A 181 0.76 28.82 -13.44
CA ASP A 181 0.88 28.86 -14.90
C ASP A 181 -0.26 29.67 -15.57
N HIS A 182 -1.47 29.75 -14.98
CA HIS A 182 -2.62 30.49 -15.55
C HIS A 182 -3.54 31.16 -14.50
N PRO A 183 -3.27 32.42 -14.09
CA PRO A 183 -4.05 33.10 -13.03
C PRO A 183 -5.50 33.48 -13.41
N GLU A 184 -5.88 33.56 -14.69
CA GLU A 184 -7.20 34.09 -15.11
C GLU A 184 -8.33 33.04 -15.30
N ARG A 185 -8.04 31.73 -15.24
CA ARG A 185 -9.01 30.69 -15.66
C ARG A 185 -9.81 30.10 -14.49
N GLN A 186 -10.69 30.89 -13.90
CA GLN A 186 -11.54 30.55 -12.73
C GLN A 186 -12.56 29.40 -12.99
N GLN A 187 -12.82 29.01 -14.25
CA GLN A 187 -13.75 27.94 -14.63
C GLN A 187 -13.23 26.50 -14.36
N GLY A 188 -11.92 26.31 -14.13
CA GLY A 188 -11.33 25.00 -13.85
C GLY A 188 -11.61 24.46 -12.44
N LYS A 189 -11.86 25.35 -11.47
CA LYS A 189 -12.02 25.00 -10.04
C LYS A 189 -13.15 23.99 -9.80
N LEU A 190 -14.33 24.25 -10.38
CA LEU A 190 -15.50 23.38 -10.21
C LEU A 190 -15.33 22.05 -10.95
N GLN A 191 -14.69 22.03 -12.12
CA GLN A 191 -14.46 20.78 -12.85
C GLN A 191 -13.43 19.90 -12.17
N ILE A 192 -12.39 20.46 -11.55
CA ILE A 192 -11.34 19.69 -10.89
C ILE A 192 -11.79 19.22 -9.52
N ILE A 193 -12.44 20.08 -8.73
CA ILE A 193 -13.14 19.64 -7.50
C ILE A 193 -14.15 18.56 -7.85
N ARG A 194 -14.91 18.71 -8.93
CA ARG A 194 -15.84 17.68 -9.42
C ARG A 194 -15.12 16.42 -9.89
N VAL A 195 -13.94 16.48 -10.50
CA VAL A 195 -13.15 15.29 -10.91
C VAL A 195 -12.52 14.60 -9.70
N VAL A 196 -12.01 15.34 -8.72
CA VAL A 196 -11.46 14.78 -7.48
C VAL A 196 -12.60 14.18 -6.64
N LEU A 197 -13.73 14.88 -6.49
CA LEU A 197 -14.94 14.31 -5.86
C LEU A 197 -15.50 13.14 -6.67
N LEU A 198 -15.57 13.21 -8.00
CA LEU A 198 -15.99 12.07 -8.83
C LEU A 198 -15.02 10.92 -8.73
N GLN A 199 -13.71 11.15 -8.64
CA GLN A 199 -12.74 10.08 -8.46
C GLN A 199 -12.83 9.52 -7.05
N VAL A 200 -13.00 10.35 -6.02
CA VAL A 200 -13.17 9.85 -4.64
C VAL A 200 -14.48 9.08 -4.52
N ILE A 201 -15.60 9.60 -5.05
CA ILE A 201 -16.90 8.93 -5.06
C ILE A 201 -16.85 7.68 -5.95
N SER A 202 -16.28 7.76 -7.16
CA SER A 202 -16.19 6.61 -8.05
C SER A 202 -15.20 5.58 -7.55
N SER A 203 -14.10 5.95 -6.90
CA SER A 203 -13.16 5.03 -6.27
C SER A 203 -13.71 4.46 -4.96
N CYS A 204 -14.64 5.15 -4.29
CA CYS A 204 -15.37 4.64 -3.13
C CYS A 204 -16.59 3.79 -3.53
N PHE A 205 -17.11 3.95 -4.76
CA PHE A 205 -18.25 3.21 -5.32
C PHE A 205 -17.82 2.02 -6.19
N LEU A 206 -16.56 2.00 -6.67
CA LEU A 206 -15.89 0.82 -7.24
C LEU A 206 -15.08 0.03 -6.20
N LEU A 207 -15.16 0.43 -4.93
CA LEU A 207 -14.76 -0.33 -3.76
C LEU A 207 -15.96 -1.09 -3.20
#